data_AF-A0AAD6Z505-F1
#
_entry.id   AF-A0AAD6Z505-F1
#
_cell.length_a   1.000
_cell.length_b   1.000
_cell.length_c   1.000
_cell.angle_alpha   90.00
_cell.angle_beta   90.00
_cell.angle_gamma   90.00
#
_symmetry.space_group_name_H-M   'P 1'
#
loop_
_entity.id
_entity.type
_entity.pdbx_description
1 polymer ?
#
loop_
_entity_poly.entity_id
_entity_poly.type
_entity_poly.pdbx_seq_one_letter_code
_entity_poly.pdbx_strand_id
1 'polypeptide(L)'
;MRAAFWYVRQIMRTAPPAGGIAIETFPRPGMTADITVDCFIAHNAATEFHPTGMCSTMPLALGGMVDTGLVVYETKNVCVVDMSVVPDRVG
;
A
#
# COMPACT_ATOMS: atom_id res chain seq x y z
N MET A 1 5.17 5.45 5.22
CA MET A 1 4.04 5.63 6.17
C MET A 1 4.18 6.88 7.04
N ARG A 2 5.29 7.11 7.77
CA ARG A 2 5.46 8.32 8.61
C ARG A 2 5.26 9.66 7.86
N ALA A 3 5.85 9.80 6.68
CA ALA A 3 5.64 10.99 5.85
C ALA A 3 4.15 11.18 5.48
N ALA A 4 3.45 10.11 5.10
CA ALA A 4 2.02 10.15 4.81
C ALA A 4 1.19 10.55 6.04
N PHE A 5 1.54 10.04 7.23
CA PHE A 5 0.90 10.45 8.49
C PHE A 5 1.02 11.96 8.74
N TRP A 6 2.22 12.52 8.60
CA TRP A 6 2.43 13.96 8.75
C TRP A 6 1.71 14.78 7.69
N TYR A 7 1.67 14.27 6.45
CA TYR A 7 0.99 14.93 5.35
C TYR A 7 -0.53 14.98 5.55
N VAL A 8 -1.16 13.89 6.01
CA VAL A 8 -2.58 13.88 6.37
C VAL A 8 -2.88 14.94 7.43
N ARG A 9 -2.03 15.07 8.46
CA ARG A 9 -2.18 16.13 9.47
C ARG A 9 -2.02 17.54 8.91
N GLN A 10 -1.17 17.74 7.91
CA GLN A 10 -1.08 19.03 7.22
C GLN A 10 -2.38 19.33 6.47
N ILE A 11 -2.91 18.38 5.69
CA ILE A 11 -4.18 18.52 4.97
C ILE A 11 -5.31 18.92 5.92
N MET A 12 -5.42 18.24 7.07
CA MET A 12 -6.49 18.49 8.05
C MET A 12 -6.41 19.87 8.70
N ARG A 13 -5.27 20.57 8.60
CA ARG A 13 -5.05 21.94 9.08
C ARG A 13 -5.21 23.00 7.99
N THR A 14 -5.48 22.60 6.75
CA THR A 14 -5.78 23.53 5.65
C THR A 14 -7.29 23.77 5.50
N ALA A 15 -7.68 24.87 4.85
CA ALA A 15 -9.08 25.10 4.49
C ALA A 15 -9.52 24.13 3.37
N PRO A 16 -10.79 23.66 3.34
CA PRO A 16 -11.87 23.91 4.30
C PRO A 16 -11.87 23.10 5.61
N PRO A 17 -11.22 21.92 5.77
CA PRO A 17 -11.37 21.11 6.98
C PRO A 17 -11.00 21.83 8.29
N ALA A 18 -10.04 22.75 8.27
CA ALA A 18 -9.58 23.48 9.45
C ALA A 18 -10.70 24.22 10.21
N GLY A 19 -11.80 24.60 9.55
CA GLY A 19 -12.95 25.26 10.17
C GLY A 19 -14.00 24.32 10.75
N GLY A 20 -13.93 23.01 10.45
CA GLY A 20 -14.91 22.00 10.85
C GLY A 20 -14.36 20.89 11.76
N ILE A 21 -13.04 20.82 11.92
CA ILE A 21 -12.39 19.81 12.78
C ILE A 21 -12.00 20.46 14.11
N ALA A 22 -12.64 20.02 15.20
CA ALA A 22 -12.34 20.52 16.53
C ALA A 22 -11.04 19.94 17.10
N ILE A 23 -10.89 18.61 17.10
CA ILE A 23 -9.72 17.90 17.65
C ILE A 23 -9.42 16.63 16.85
N GLU A 24 -8.14 16.25 16.79
CA GLU A 24 -7.71 14.94 16.30
C GLU A 24 -7.97 13.88 17.37
N THR A 25 -8.96 13.03 17.18
CA THR A 25 -9.37 12.01 18.17
C THR A 25 -8.58 10.71 18.06
N PHE A 26 -8.06 10.40 16.88
CA PHE A 26 -7.27 9.21 16.58
C PHE A 26 -6.07 9.62 15.74
N PRO A 27 -4.84 9.16 16.01
CA PRO A 27 -4.36 8.20 17.03
C PRO A 27 -4.53 8.60 18.49
N ARG A 28 -4.18 9.83 18.84
CA ARG A 28 -4.35 10.47 20.16
C ARG A 28 -4.00 11.96 20.03
N PRO A 29 -4.72 12.88 20.69
CA PRO A 29 -4.32 14.27 20.76
C PRO A 29 -2.89 14.45 21.28
N GLY A 30 -2.10 15.32 20.63
CA GLY A 30 -0.78 15.72 21.12
C GLY A 30 0.38 14.76 20.85
N MET A 31 0.18 13.70 20.06
CA MET A 31 1.30 12.85 19.61
C MET A 31 2.19 13.60 18.62
N THR A 32 3.41 14.02 19.00
CA THR A 32 4.27 14.87 18.14
C THR A 32 5.66 14.29 17.84
N ALA A 33 6.10 13.26 18.55
CA ALA A 33 7.43 12.67 18.36
C ALA A 33 7.40 11.57 17.29
N ASP A 34 8.41 11.54 16.42
CA ASP A 34 8.50 10.53 15.35
C ASP A 34 8.47 9.09 15.86
N ILE A 35 9.15 8.81 16.98
CA ILE A 35 9.16 7.47 17.57
C ILE A 35 7.77 7.01 18.02
N THR A 36 6.94 7.92 18.55
CA THR A 36 5.59 7.56 18.98
C THR A 36 4.66 7.36 17.79
N VAL A 37 4.85 8.16 16.72
CA VAL A 37 4.16 7.98 15.44
C VAL A 37 4.53 6.64 14.80
N ASP A 38 5.82 6.28 14.77
CA ASP A 38 6.29 5.02 14.18
C ASP A 38 5.76 3.81 14.96
N CYS A 39 5.75 3.86 16.30
CA CYS A 39 5.13 2.82 17.13
C CYS A 39 3.62 2.70 16.88
N PHE A 40 2.92 3.83 16.75
CA PHE A 40 1.49 3.85 16.43
C PHE A 40 1.22 3.20 15.06
N ILE A 41 1.98 3.59 14.03
CA ILE A 41 1.86 3.03 12.68
C ILE A 41 2.11 1.51 12.72
N ALA A 42 3.18 1.06 13.38
CA ALA A 42 3.49 -0.36 13.45
C ALA A 42 2.38 -1.18 14.13
N HIS A 43 1.70 -0.62 15.12
CA HIS A 43 0.61 -1.29 15.83
C HIS A 43 -0.74 -1.25 15.09
N ASN A 44 -0.99 -0.22 14.29
CA ASN A 44 -2.31 0.04 13.70
C ASN A 44 -2.35 -0.14 12.17
N ALA A 45 -1.20 -0.29 11.51
CA ALA A 45 -1.18 -0.59 10.08
C ALA A 45 -1.90 -1.93 9.83
N ALA A 46 -2.80 -1.91 8.86
CA ALA A 46 -3.57 -3.07 8.44
C ALA A 46 -3.41 -3.27 6.93
N THR A 47 -3.75 -4.46 6.46
CA THR A 47 -3.85 -4.71 5.02
C THR A 47 -5.04 -3.92 4.45
N GLU A 48 -4.83 -3.28 3.31
CA GLU A 48 -5.91 -2.66 2.53
C GLU A 48 -6.66 -3.69 1.67
N PHE A 49 -6.30 -4.98 1.76
CA PHE A 49 -6.87 -6.06 0.98
C PHE A 49 -6.63 -5.96 -0.55
N HIS A 50 -5.48 -5.40 -0.94
CA HIS A 50 -5.00 -5.35 -2.33
C HIS A 50 -3.74 -6.22 -2.57
N PRO A 51 -3.79 -7.56 -2.44
CA PRO A 51 -2.66 -8.43 -2.78
C PRO A 51 -2.48 -8.54 -4.30
N THR A 52 -1.24 -8.45 -4.77
CA THR A 52 -0.84 -8.59 -6.18
C THR A 52 0.55 -9.22 -6.29
N GLY A 53 0.93 -9.66 -7.49
CA GLY A 53 2.33 -10.01 -7.80
C GLY A 53 2.79 -11.44 -7.48
N MET A 54 1.91 -12.29 -6.93
CA MET A 54 2.27 -13.66 -6.57
C MET A 54 2.63 -14.55 -7.78
N CYS A 55 2.10 -14.23 -8.97
CA CYS A 55 2.38 -14.90 -10.24
C CYS A 55 2.81 -13.89 -11.32
N SER A 56 3.70 -12.95 -10.97
CA SER A 56 4.04 -11.78 -11.78
C SER A 56 4.42 -12.06 -13.24
N THR A 57 3.99 -11.16 -14.14
CA THR A 57 4.41 -11.04 -15.55
C THR A 57 5.82 -10.42 -15.68
N MET A 58 6.82 -11.03 -15.03
CA MET A 58 8.22 -10.61 -15.11
C MET A 58 9.08 -11.62 -15.86
N PRO A 59 10.28 -11.25 -16.33
CA PRO A 59 11.25 -12.23 -16.82
C PRO A 59 11.47 -13.34 -15.79
N LEU A 60 11.54 -14.59 -16.25
CA LEU A 60 11.82 -15.76 -15.41
C LEU A 60 13.09 -15.58 -14.56
N ALA A 61 14.13 -14.93 -15.12
CA ALA A 61 15.38 -14.63 -14.41
C ALA A 61 15.23 -13.67 -13.21
N LEU A 62 14.11 -12.95 -13.12
CA LEU A 62 13.77 -12.05 -12.01
C LEU A 62 12.71 -12.65 -11.08
N GLY A 63 12.38 -13.93 -11.25
CA GLY A 63 11.36 -14.62 -10.44
C GLY A 63 9.93 -14.48 -10.96
N GLY A 64 9.74 -14.05 -12.22
CA GLY A 64 8.42 -14.07 -12.85
C GLY A 64 7.89 -15.47 -13.08
N MET A 65 6.56 -15.61 -13.07
CA MET A 65 5.87 -16.91 -13.17
C MET A 65 5.13 -17.10 -14.50
N VAL A 66 4.73 -16.00 -15.15
CA VAL A 66 4.03 -16.01 -16.43
C VAL A 66 4.69 -15.05 -17.42
N ASP A 67 4.57 -15.34 -18.71
CA ASP A 67 5.03 -14.45 -19.77
C ASP A 67 4.04 -13.31 -20.07
N THR A 68 4.35 -12.45 -21.06
CA THR A 68 3.47 -11.34 -21.47
C THR A 68 2.15 -11.79 -22.12
N GLY A 69 2.04 -13.07 -22.48
CA GLY A 69 0.80 -13.71 -22.91
C GLY A 69 0.00 -14.35 -21.78
N LEU A 70 0.43 -14.16 -20.52
CA LEU A 70 -0.14 -14.73 -19.30
C LEU A 70 0.00 -16.26 -19.20
N VAL A 71 0.89 -16.86 -19.99
CA VAL A 71 1.15 -18.30 -19.97
C VAL A 71 2.22 -18.60 -18.93
N VAL A 72 1.96 -19.59 -18.08
CA VAL A 72 2.91 -20.06 -17.06
C VAL A 72 4.16 -20.59 -17.73
N TYR A 73 5.33 -20.12 -17.29
CA TYR A 73 6.61 -20.61 -17.79
C TYR A 73 6.72 -22.14 -17.69
N GLU A 74 7.40 -22.75 -18.66
CA GLU A 74 7.57 -24.21 -18.77
C GLU A 74 6.26 -25.00 -19.00
N THR A 75 5.14 -24.31 -19.26
CA THR A 75 3.88 -24.93 -19.70
C THR A 75 3.54 -24.53 -21.13
N LYS A 76 2.56 -25.22 -21.75
CA LYS A 76 2.13 -24.94 -23.13
C LYS A 76 0.78 -24.23 -23.25
N ASN A 77 -0.08 -24.36 -22.24
CA ASN A 77 -1.47 -23.88 -22.31
C ASN A 77 -2.10 -23.67 -20.92
N VAL A 78 -1.29 -23.36 -19.90
CA VAL A 78 -1.78 -22.98 -18.58
C VAL A 78 -1.60 -21.48 -18.46
N CYS A 79 -2.69 -20.75 -18.24
CA CYS A 79 -2.65 -19.31 -18.05
C CYS A 79 -3.18 -18.91 -16.67
N VAL A 80 -2.68 -17.79 -16.15
CA VAL A 80 -3.18 -17.16 -14.93
C VAL A 80 -3.76 -15.81 -15.31
N VAL A 81 -5.02 -15.56 -14.95
CA VAL A 81 -5.74 -14.33 -15.31
C VAL A 81 -6.43 -13.77 -14.08
N ASP A 82 -5.65 -13.16 -13.19
CA ASP A 82 -6.11 -12.46 -12.00
C ASP A 82 -5.07 -11.40 -11.55
N MET A 83 -5.27 -10.77 -10.39
CA MET A 83 -4.35 -9.75 -9.86
C MET A 83 -2.98 -10.29 -9.42
N SER A 84 -2.80 -11.61 -9.33
CA SER A 84 -1.49 -12.19 -9.00
C SER A 84 -0.47 -11.95 -10.11
N VAL A 85 -0.90 -11.72 -11.35
CA VAL A 85 0.01 -11.50 -12.48
C VAL A 85 0.57 -10.09 -12.56
N VAL A 86 -0.03 -9.14 -11.82
CA VAL A 86 0.39 -7.74 -11.80
C VAL A 86 1.72 -7.61 -11.04
N PRO A 87 2.86 -7.26 -11.69
CA PRO A 87 4.19 -7.35 -11.08
C PRO A 87 4.42 -6.44 -9.88
N ASP A 88 3.80 -5.27 -9.90
CA ASP A 88 3.91 -4.27 -8.85
C ASP A 88 2.54 -3.66 -8.56
N ARG A 89 2.31 -3.24 -7.32
CA ARG A 89 1.08 -2.54 -6.98
C ARG A 89 1.01 -1.23 -7.75
N VAL A 90 -0.17 -0.91 -8.27
CA VAL A 90 -0.44 0.40 -8.84
C VAL A 90 -0.83 1.33 -7.70
N GLY A 91 0.07 2.23 -7.29
CA GLY A 91 -0.18 3.21 -6.21
C GLY A 91 1.08 3.69 -5.51
#